data_AF-A0AAP0C290-F1
#
_entry.id   AF-A0AAP0C290-F1
#
_cell.length_a   1.000
_cell.length_b   1.000
_cell.length_c   1.000
_cell.angle_alpha   90.00
_cell.angle_beta   90.00
_cell.angle_gamma   90.00
#
_symmetry.space_group_name_H-M   'P 1'
#
loop_
_entity.id
_entity.type
_entity.pdbx_description
1 polymer ?
#
loop_
_entity_poly.entity_id
_entity_poly.type
_entity_poly.pdbx_seq_one_letter_code
_entity_poly.pdbx_strand_id
1 'polypeptide(L)'
;MVEKTKMKKLEDDYEEKKEELKAKEVGLPCEGDGGLKKRKAVSNPIERAFGVEVRDQLDQEIARMFYTGGLPFNLARNPHYHRAFQFAANHKIDGYVPPNYNKLRTTLLQKEKENVHKKLEPIRRSWKEKGVSIVTD
;
A
#
# COMPACT_ATOMS: atom_id res chain seq x y z
N MET A 1 25.44 -14.14 27.38
CA MET A 1 25.67 -12.70 27.08
C MET A 1 25.85 -12.42 25.58
N VAL A 2 26.47 -13.32 24.82
CA VAL A 2 26.75 -13.15 23.37
C VAL A 2 25.48 -13.03 22.50
N GLU A 3 24.39 -13.71 22.84
CA GLU A 3 23.12 -13.65 22.07
C GLU A 3 22.39 -12.31 22.17
N LYS A 4 22.38 -11.68 23.35
CA LYS A 4 21.80 -10.33 23.52
C LYS A 4 22.53 -9.30 22.66
N THR A 5 23.84 -9.45 22.51
CA THR A 5 24.66 -8.58 21.67
C THR A 5 24.39 -8.80 20.17
N LYS A 6 24.10 -10.03 19.74
CA LYS A 6 23.70 -10.32 18.36
C LYS A 6 22.32 -9.75 18.02
N MET A 7 21.37 -9.87 18.93
CA MET A 7 20.01 -9.35 18.73
C MET A 7 20.00 -7.82 18.64
N LYS A 8 20.76 -7.14 19.50
CA LYS A 8 20.88 -5.68 19.49
C LYS A 8 21.50 -5.14 18.20
N LYS A 9 22.57 -5.78 17.68
CA LYS A 9 23.16 -5.40 16.40
C LYS A 9 22.17 -5.52 15.23
N LEU A 10 21.28 -6.51 15.28
CA LEU A 10 20.30 -6.75 14.23
C LEU A 10 19.16 -5.72 14.24
N GLU A 11 18.84 -5.17 15.42
CA GLU A 11 17.92 -4.03 15.58
C GLU A 11 18.57 -2.71 15.12
N ASP A 12 19.84 -2.49 15.49
CA ASP A 12 20.60 -1.30 15.07
C ASP A 12 20.78 -1.27 13.54
N ASP A 13 21.14 -2.40 12.91
CA ASP A 13 21.26 -2.54 11.45
C ASP A 13 19.90 -2.35 10.73
N TYR A 14 18.79 -2.69 11.39
CA TYR A 14 17.44 -2.50 10.84
C TYR A 14 17.02 -1.03 10.87
N GLU A 15 17.29 -0.33 11.98
CA GLU A 15 17.01 1.11 12.09
C GLU A 15 17.93 1.93 11.18
N GLU A 16 19.21 1.56 11.02
CA GLU A 16 20.11 2.22 10.07
C GLU A 16 19.61 2.06 8.62
N LYS A 17 19.21 0.86 8.21
CA LYS A 17 18.63 0.64 6.87
C LYS A 17 17.32 1.41 6.67
N LYS A 18 16.51 1.53 7.72
CA LYS A 18 15.27 2.29 7.69
C LYS A 18 15.52 3.80 7.54
N GLU A 19 16.51 4.34 8.23
CA GLU A 19 16.93 5.74 8.08
C GLU A 19 17.64 5.99 6.74
N GLU A 20 18.42 5.04 6.22
CA GLU A 20 19.04 5.13 4.88
C GLU A 20 17.97 5.11 3.76
N LEU A 21 16.88 4.36 3.95
CA LEU A 21 15.73 4.37 3.04
C LEU A 21 14.98 5.71 3.07
N LYS A 22 14.86 6.36 4.24
CA LYS A 22 14.34 7.73 4.35
C LYS A 22 15.27 8.75 3.68
N ALA A 23 16.59 8.59 3.80
CA ALA A 23 17.55 9.51 3.19
C ALA A 23 17.59 9.43 1.64
N LYS A 24 17.10 8.33 1.07
CA LYS A 24 16.94 8.14 -0.40
C LYS A 24 15.58 8.62 -0.92
N GLU A 25 14.73 9.14 -0.04
CA GLU A 25 13.44 9.69 -0.40
C GLU A 25 13.63 11.02 -1.14
N VAL A 26 13.48 10.98 -2.46
CA VAL A 26 13.54 12.19 -3.31
C VAL A 26 12.36 13.09 -2.92
N GLY A 27 12.57 14.31 -2.43
CA GLY A 27 11.47 15.19 -1.99
C GLY A 27 10.38 15.40 -3.06
N LEU A 28 9.11 15.51 -2.65
CA LEU A 28 8.01 15.87 -3.55
C LEU A 28 8.11 17.32 -4.00
N PRO A 29 7.68 17.66 -5.24
CA PRO A 29 7.48 19.05 -5.63
C PRO A 29 6.50 19.81 -4.72
N CYS A 30 5.67 19.08 -3.96
CA CYS A 30 4.68 19.61 -3.01
C CYS A 30 5.23 19.78 -1.58
N GLU A 31 6.35 19.13 -1.25
CA GLU A 31 7.05 19.35 0.01
C GLU A 31 7.88 20.63 -0.18
N GLY A 32 7.31 21.77 0.23
CA GLY A 32 7.93 23.06 0.02
C GLY A 32 9.28 23.15 0.74
N ASP A 33 10.37 23.03 -0.01
CA ASP A 33 11.62 23.73 0.32
C ASP A 33 12.07 24.61 -0.84
N GLY A 34 12.46 25.83 -0.47
CA GLY A 34 12.51 26.99 -1.33
C GLY A 34 13.49 26.86 -2.49
N GLY A 35 13.00 27.07 -3.71
CA GLY A 35 13.89 27.06 -4.86
C GLY A 35 13.36 27.50 -6.21
N LEU A 36 12.12 27.97 -6.36
CA LEU A 36 11.66 28.69 -7.55
C LEU A 36 10.50 29.61 -7.16
N LYS A 37 10.60 30.89 -7.52
CA LYS A 37 9.63 31.96 -7.22
C LYS A 37 8.24 31.66 -7.79
N LYS A 38 7.46 30.77 -7.17
CA LYS A 38 6.00 30.81 -7.32
C LYS A 38 5.48 31.79 -6.28
N ARG A 39 4.99 32.93 -6.79
CA ARG A 39 4.21 33.91 -6.03
C ARG A 39 3.23 33.13 -5.16
N LYS A 40 3.10 33.48 -3.87
CA LYS A 40 2.05 32.98 -2.97
C LYS A 40 0.71 33.10 -3.70
N ALA A 41 0.29 32.05 -4.38
CA ALA A 41 -1.09 31.89 -4.76
C ALA A 41 -1.77 31.62 -3.44
N VAL A 42 -2.51 32.62 -2.95
CA VAL A 42 -3.48 32.40 -1.90
C VAL A 42 -4.42 31.35 -2.49
N SER A 43 -4.22 30.09 -2.13
CA SER A 43 -5.05 28.95 -2.54
C SER A 43 -6.51 29.40 -2.44
N ASN A 44 -7.24 29.40 -3.55
CA ASN A 44 -8.57 30.00 -3.57
C ASN A 44 -9.44 29.27 -2.53
N PRO A 45 -10.34 29.96 -1.80
CA PRO A 45 -11.22 29.32 -0.83
C PRO A 45 -11.99 28.12 -1.40
N ILE A 46 -12.27 28.15 -2.70
CA ILE A 46 -12.88 27.07 -3.48
C ILE A 46 -11.95 25.85 -3.57
N GLU A 47 -10.68 26.04 -3.89
CA GLU A 47 -9.68 24.95 -3.98
C GLU A 47 -9.52 24.24 -2.62
N ARG A 48 -9.55 25.02 -1.53
CA ARG A 48 -9.54 24.47 -0.15
C ARG A 48 -10.81 23.72 0.18
N ALA A 49 -11.98 24.26 -0.16
CA ALA A 49 -13.27 23.62 0.10
C ALA A 49 -13.38 22.26 -0.62
N PHE A 50 -12.76 22.13 -1.78
CA PHE A 50 -12.66 20.88 -2.52
C PHE A 50 -11.46 20.02 -2.10
N GLY A 51 -10.50 20.54 -1.33
CA GLY A 51 -9.31 19.80 -0.92
C GLY A 51 -8.42 19.42 -2.11
N VAL A 52 -8.33 20.27 -3.13
CA VAL A 52 -7.56 20.01 -4.36
C VAL A 52 -6.09 19.70 -4.04
N GLU A 53 -5.46 20.47 -3.16
CA GLU A 53 -4.05 20.28 -2.76
C GLU A 53 -3.81 18.91 -2.11
N VAL A 54 -4.72 18.46 -1.24
CA VAL A 54 -4.59 17.15 -0.56
C VAL A 54 -4.77 16.01 -1.54
N ARG A 55 -5.66 16.17 -2.53
CA ARG A 55 -5.84 15.18 -3.61
C ARG A 55 -4.61 15.11 -4.50
N ASP A 56 -4.06 16.25 -4.91
CA ASP A 56 -2.85 16.32 -5.72
C ASP A 56 -1.65 15.70 -4.97
N GLN A 57 -1.55 15.88 -3.65
CA GLN A 57 -0.52 15.25 -2.83
C GLN A 57 -0.70 13.72 -2.80
N LEU A 58 -1.91 13.23 -2.58
CA LEU A 58 -2.19 11.79 -2.59
C LEU A 58 -1.88 11.16 -3.96
N ASP A 59 -2.25 11.82 -5.05
CA ASP A 59 -1.97 11.36 -6.40
C ASP A 59 -0.45 11.28 -6.67
N GLN A 60 0.33 12.24 -6.17
CA GLN A 60 1.79 12.20 -6.26
C GLN A 60 2.40 11.03 -5.48
N GLU A 61 1.92 10.75 -4.26
CA GLU A 61 2.38 9.61 -3.46
C GLU A 61 2.07 8.27 -4.13
N ILE A 62 0.85 8.15 -4.66
CA ILE A 62 0.44 7.01 -5.44
C ILE A 62 1.35 6.84 -6.66
N ALA A 63 1.58 7.89 -7.44
CA ALA A 63 2.44 7.83 -8.62
C ALA A 63 3.87 7.38 -8.25
N ARG A 64 4.41 7.90 -7.16
CA ARG A 64 5.72 7.50 -6.64
C ARG A 64 5.77 6.02 -6.30
N MET A 65 4.75 5.49 -5.60
CA MET A 65 4.65 4.07 -5.30
C MET A 65 4.72 3.21 -6.58
N PHE A 66 4.11 3.65 -7.69
CA PHE A 66 4.23 2.95 -8.97
C PHE A 66 5.65 3.00 -9.53
N TYR A 67 6.27 4.19 -9.57
CA TYR A 67 7.58 4.38 -10.20
C TYR A 67 8.72 3.75 -9.41
N THR A 68 8.74 3.91 -8.08
CA THR A 68 9.80 3.38 -7.21
C THR A 68 9.59 1.90 -6.92
N GLY A 69 8.34 1.45 -6.80
CA GLY A 69 7.99 0.05 -6.57
C GLY A 69 8.01 -0.83 -7.82
N GLY A 70 8.19 -0.24 -9.02
CA GLY A 70 8.15 -0.97 -10.29
C GLY A 70 6.79 -1.63 -10.55
N LEU A 71 5.70 -1.01 -10.11
CA LEU A 71 4.36 -1.59 -10.23
C LEU A 71 3.84 -1.41 -11.67
N PRO A 72 3.24 -2.46 -12.27
CA PRO A 72 2.65 -2.33 -13.60
C PRO A 72 1.41 -1.42 -13.54
N PHE A 73 1.27 -0.51 -14.52
CA PHE A 73 0.12 0.41 -14.57
C PHE A 73 -1.24 -0.29 -14.64
N ASN A 74 -1.28 -1.54 -15.10
CA ASN A 74 -2.51 -2.35 -15.08
C ASN A 74 -3.05 -2.57 -13.66
N LEU A 75 -2.23 -2.46 -12.61
CA LEU A 75 -2.68 -2.49 -11.22
C LEU A 75 -3.70 -1.39 -10.92
N ALA A 76 -3.57 -0.21 -11.53
CA ALA A 76 -4.53 0.88 -11.34
C ALA A 76 -5.93 0.55 -11.86
N ARG A 77 -6.06 -0.46 -12.74
CA ARG A 77 -7.36 -0.96 -13.23
C ARG A 77 -7.97 -2.04 -12.34
N ASN A 78 -7.23 -2.52 -11.34
CA ASN A 78 -7.73 -3.55 -10.43
C ASN A 78 -8.85 -2.98 -9.55
N PRO A 79 -10.05 -3.57 -9.50
CA PRO A 79 -11.12 -3.08 -8.63
C PRO A 79 -10.75 -3.01 -7.15
N HIS A 80 -9.85 -3.87 -6.68
CA HIS A 80 -9.37 -3.85 -5.30
C HIS A 80 -8.47 -2.65 -5.00
N TYR A 81 -7.74 -2.15 -6.01
CA TYR A 81 -6.94 -0.93 -5.89
C TYR A 81 -7.86 0.27 -5.60
N HIS A 82 -8.90 0.47 -6.40
CA HIS A 82 -9.87 1.54 -6.17
C HIS A 82 -10.59 1.41 -4.83
N ARG A 83 -11.05 0.20 -4.49
CA ARG A 83 -11.74 -0.05 -3.21
C ARG A 83 -10.86 0.25 -2.00
N ALA A 84 -9.57 -0.04 -2.05
CA ALA A 84 -8.65 0.23 -0.94
C ALA A 84 -8.54 1.73 -0.64
N PHE A 85 -8.26 2.56 -1.66
CA PHE A 85 -8.17 4.01 -1.49
C PHE A 85 -9.52 4.65 -1.18
N GLN A 86 -10.60 4.20 -1.81
CA GLN A 86 -11.95 4.67 -1.50
C GLN A 86 -12.32 4.39 -0.04
N PHE A 87 -11.99 3.19 0.47
CA PHE A 87 -12.22 2.84 1.86
C PHE A 87 -11.38 3.73 2.80
N ALA A 88 -10.10 3.89 2.51
CA ALA A 88 -9.21 4.74 3.32
C ALA A 88 -9.64 6.22 3.32
N ALA A 89 -10.12 6.75 2.20
CA ALA A 89 -10.58 8.14 2.09
C ALA A 89 -11.93 8.37 2.78
N ASN A 90 -12.82 7.39 2.76
CA ASN A 90 -14.17 7.51 3.35
C ASN A 90 -14.17 7.23 4.86
N HIS A 91 -13.19 6.50 5.37
CA HIS A 91 -13.13 6.10 6.78
C HIS A 91 -11.92 6.73 7.47
N LYS A 92 -12.18 7.55 8.49
CA LYS A 92 -11.11 8.03 9.38
C LYS A 92 -10.72 6.90 10.34
N ILE A 93 -9.64 6.20 10.04
CA ILE A 93 -9.11 5.11 10.87
C ILE A 93 -7.88 5.62 11.62
N ASP A 94 -8.09 6.10 12.85
CA ASP A 94 -7.02 6.67 13.65
C ASP A 94 -5.93 5.64 13.98
N GLY A 95 -4.66 6.04 13.83
CA GLY A 95 -3.51 5.15 14.02
C GLY A 95 -3.37 3.99 13.03
N TYR A 96 -4.17 3.95 11.95
CA TYR A 96 -4.05 2.89 10.96
C TYR A 96 -2.77 3.03 10.13
N VAL A 97 -2.05 1.91 10.01
CA VAL A 97 -0.89 1.79 9.12
C VAL A 97 -1.20 0.69 8.09
N PRO A 98 -1.00 0.94 6.79
CA PRO A 98 -1.13 -0.07 5.76
C PRO A 98 -0.33 -1.34 6.08
N PRO A 99 -0.78 -2.54 5.63
CA PRO A 99 -0.10 -3.78 5.95
C PRO A 99 1.36 -3.80 5.47
N ASN A 100 2.27 -4.16 6.36
CA ASN A 100 3.68 -4.34 6.00
C ASN A 100 3.91 -5.67 5.26
N TYR A 101 5.12 -5.83 4.71
CA TYR A 101 5.56 -7.02 3.96
C TYR A 101 5.27 -8.35 4.69
N ASN A 102 5.59 -8.46 5.97
CA ASN A 102 5.40 -9.69 6.74
C ASN A 102 3.92 -10.01 6.95
N LYS A 103 3.09 -8.99 7.21
CA LYS A 103 1.65 -9.15 7.40
C LYS A 103 0.96 -9.57 6.09
N LEU A 104 1.42 -9.05 4.96
CA LEU A 104 0.94 -9.45 3.63
C LEU A 104 1.27 -10.92 3.33
N ARG A 105 2.54 -11.32 3.45
CA ARG A 105 3.00 -12.67 3.06
C ARG A 105 2.53 -13.80 3.97
N THR A 106 2.11 -13.49 5.21
CA THR A 106 1.69 -14.51 6.19
C THR A 106 0.21 -14.41 6.51
N THR A 107 -0.18 -13.55 7.46
CA THR A 107 -1.51 -13.53 8.04
C THR A 107 -2.60 -13.17 7.03
N LEU A 108 -2.38 -12.15 6.20
CA LEU A 108 -3.39 -11.74 5.21
C LEU A 108 -3.49 -12.75 4.07
N LEU A 109 -2.37 -13.33 3.64
CA LEU A 109 -2.38 -14.41 2.66
C LEU A 109 -3.16 -15.64 3.17
N GLN A 110 -2.95 -16.04 4.42
CA GLN A 110 -3.66 -17.17 5.03
C GLN A 110 -5.17 -16.90 5.11
N LYS A 111 -5.57 -15.69 5.51
CA LYS A 111 -6.99 -15.28 5.52
C LYS A 111 -7.61 -15.30 4.13
N GLU A 112 -6.89 -14.83 3.10
CA GLU A 112 -7.41 -14.87 1.73
C GLU A 112 -7.52 -16.30 1.20
N LYS A 113 -6.56 -17.16 1.54
CA LYS A 113 -6.62 -18.60 1.20
C LYS A 113 -7.87 -19.26 1.81
N GLU A 114 -8.16 -18.98 3.07
CA GLU A 114 -9.36 -19.48 3.76
C GLU A 114 -10.64 -18.94 3.12
N ASN A 115 -10.66 -17.65 2.75
CA ASN A 115 -11.78 -17.04 2.03
C ASN A 115 -12.04 -17.72 0.68
N VAL A 116 -10.98 -17.98 -0.09
CA VAL A 116 -11.08 -18.71 -1.36
C VAL A 116 -11.58 -20.13 -1.13
N HIS A 117 -11.04 -20.87 -0.15
CA HIS A 117 -11.54 -22.19 0.18
C HIS A 117 -13.03 -22.18 0.52
N LYS A 118 -13.48 -21.25 1.37
CA LYS A 118 -14.88 -21.11 1.74
C LYS A 118 -15.78 -20.84 0.54
N LYS A 119 -15.33 -20.02 -0.42
CA LYS A 119 -16.05 -19.76 -1.68
C LYS A 119 -16.07 -20.98 -2.62
N LEU A 120 -15.05 -21.83 -2.57
CA LEU A 120 -14.95 -23.04 -3.38
C LEU A 120 -15.73 -24.22 -2.79
N GLU A 121 -16.02 -24.23 -1.49
CA GLU A 121 -16.73 -25.33 -0.83
C GLU A 121 -18.06 -25.74 -1.50
N PRO A 122 -18.93 -24.83 -1.97
CA PRO A 122 -20.12 -25.21 -2.71
C PRO A 122 -19.82 -25.97 -4.02
N ILE A 123 -18.77 -25.54 -4.73
CA ILE A 123 -18.32 -26.18 -5.97
C ILE A 123 -17.80 -27.58 -5.66
N ARG A 124 -16.96 -27.71 -4.63
CA ARG A 124 -16.40 -28.99 -4.17
C ARG A 124 -17.48 -29.99 -3.76
N ARG A 125 -18.52 -29.52 -3.06
CA ARG A 125 -19.67 -30.36 -2.69
C ARG A 125 -20.38 -30.95 -3.92
N SER A 126 -20.48 -30.19 -5.01
CA SER A 126 -21.12 -30.66 -6.24
C SER A 126 -20.34 -31.72 -7.02
N TRP A 127 -19.04 -31.91 -6.74
CA TRP A 127 -18.19 -32.86 -7.48
C TRP A 127 -18.62 -34.32 -7.30
N LYS A 128 -19.19 -34.69 -6.16
CA LYS A 128 -19.69 -36.06 -5.93
C LYS A 128 -20.80 -36.45 -6.90
N GLU A 129 -21.62 -35.47 -7.30
CA GLU A 129 -22.78 -35.68 -8.17
C GLU A 129 -22.43 -35.43 -9.64
N LYS A 130 -21.66 -34.37 -9.93
CA LYS A 130 -21.40 -33.89 -11.29
C LYS A 130 -20.04 -34.31 -11.85
N GLY A 131 -19.18 -34.92 -11.03
CA GLY A 131 -17.78 -35.13 -11.36
C GLY A 131 -16.97 -33.83 -11.39
N VAL A 132 -15.68 -33.94 -11.69
CA VAL A 132 -14.77 -32.82 -11.89
C VAL A 132 -13.78 -33.18 -12.98
N SER A 133 -13.52 -32.25 -13.91
CA SER A 133 -12.47 -32.38 -14.91
C SER A 133 -11.40 -31.33 -14.64
N ILE A 134 -10.14 -31.77 -14.59
CA ILE A 134 -8.99 -30.89 -14.39
C ILE A 134 -8.29 -30.78 -15.75
N VAL A 135 -8.23 -29.57 -16.29
CA VAL A 135 -7.42 -29.28 -17.49
C VAL A 135 -6.07 -28.78 -17.01
N THR A 136 -5.01 -29.44 -17.45
CA THR A 136 -3.63 -29.00 -17.24
C THR A 136 -3.11 -28.50 -18.59
N ASP A 137 -2.62 -27.26 -18.60
CA ASP A 137 -1.93 -26.62 -19.72
C ASP A 137 -0.43 -26.88 -19.60
#